data_AF-A0A399X3D3-F1
#
_entry.id   AF-A0A399X3D3-F1
#
_cell.length_a   1.000
_cell.length_b   1.000
_cell.length_c   1.000
_cell.angle_alpha   90.00
_cell.angle_beta   90.00
_cell.angle_gamma   90.00
#
_symmetry.space_group_name_H-M   'P 1'
#
loop_
_entity.id
_entity.type
_entity.pdbx_description
1 polymer ?
#
loop_
_entity_poly.entity_id
_entity_poly.type
_entity_poly.pdbx_seq_one_letter_code
_entity_poly.pdbx_strand_id
1 'polypeptide(L)'
;MPCHGKLGNGDGIIVQRGYARPRPLYHPEVLAKPVGELYREFVSGVQKTSQAQPDILAGTGYSLDDVVHPVLSRKLKPEERWEVLAWIRVLQFSGSFDYDSLTPDEQLKLGSQTTTRSDVSER
;
A
#
# COMPACT_ATOMS: atom_id res chain seq x y z
N MET A 1 2.28 0.46 -9.47
CA MET A 1 1.83 1.48 -8.49
C MET A 1 3.05 2.08 -7.79
N PRO A 2 3.34 3.38 -7.98
CA PRO A 2 4.59 4.01 -7.53
C PRO A 2 4.67 4.27 -6.01
N CYS A 3 3.54 4.47 -5.32
CA CYS A 3 3.51 4.68 -3.86
C CYS A 3 3.13 3.41 -3.08
N HIS A 4 2.11 2.67 -3.53
CA HIS A 4 1.58 1.50 -2.80
C HIS A 4 2.28 0.17 -3.07
N GLY A 5 3.34 0.15 -3.91
CA GLY A 5 3.97 -1.09 -4.38
C GLY A 5 3.08 -1.86 -5.36
N LYS A 6 3.67 -2.73 -6.19
CA LYS A 6 2.90 -3.54 -7.16
C LYS A 6 1.93 -4.52 -6.47
N LEU A 7 2.30 -4.99 -5.29
CA LEU A 7 1.53 -5.96 -4.49
C LEU A 7 0.60 -5.29 -3.47
N GLY A 8 0.52 -3.95 -3.44
CA GLY A 8 -0.26 -3.24 -2.42
C GLY A 8 0.35 -3.27 -1.03
N ASN A 9 1.61 -3.66 -0.88
CA ASN A 9 2.31 -3.77 0.40
C ASN A 9 2.79 -2.41 0.95
N GLY A 10 2.61 -1.31 0.22
CA GLY A 10 3.10 0.01 0.63
C GLY A 10 4.57 0.27 0.30
N ASP A 11 5.30 -0.67 -0.30
CA ASP A 11 6.72 -0.50 -0.66
C ASP A 11 6.91 -0.07 -2.12
N GLY A 12 6.32 1.08 -2.47
CA GLY A 12 6.51 1.68 -3.80
C GLY A 12 7.87 2.37 -3.98
N ILE A 13 8.26 2.61 -5.23
CA ILE A 13 9.49 3.34 -5.59
C ILE A 13 9.56 4.74 -4.97
N ILE A 14 8.41 5.36 -4.67
CA ILE A 14 8.37 6.68 -4.02
C ILE A 14 8.73 6.58 -2.53
N VAL A 15 8.36 5.50 -1.85
CA VAL A 15 8.75 5.26 -0.44
C VAL A 15 10.26 5.07 -0.32
N GLN A 16 10.87 4.40 -1.30
CA GLN A 16 12.34 4.24 -1.39
C GLN A 16 13.08 5.58 -1.55
N ARG A 17 12.37 6.67 -1.87
CA ARG A 17 12.92 8.02 -1.98
C ARG A 17 12.71 8.86 -0.71
N GLY A 18 12.29 8.26 0.39
CA GLY A 18 12.15 8.92 1.69
C GLY A 18 10.75 9.45 2.01
N TYR A 19 9.74 9.17 1.19
CA TYR A 19 8.35 9.50 1.50
C TYR A 19 7.76 8.53 2.52
N ALA A 20 6.78 9.01 3.31
CA ALA A 20 6.04 8.18 4.25
C ALA A 20 5.42 6.95 3.57
N ARG A 21 5.54 5.80 4.23
CA ARG A 21 5.03 4.52 3.72
C ARG A 21 3.52 4.45 3.86
N PRO A 22 2.75 4.29 2.77
CA PRO A 22 1.32 4.06 2.87
C PRO A 22 1.01 2.75 3.60
N ARG A 23 -0.09 2.73 4.35
CA ARG A 23 -0.60 1.50 4.96
C ARG A 23 -0.82 0.42 3.86
N PRO A 24 -0.39 -0.84 4.07
CA PRO A 24 -0.64 -1.92 3.12
C PRO A 24 -2.14 -2.10 2.86
N LEU A 25 -2.52 -2.46 1.63
CA LEU A 25 -3.93 -2.61 1.24
C LEU A 25 -4.63 -3.74 2.01
N TYR A 26 -3.89 -4.75 2.41
CA TYR A 26 -4.34 -5.89 3.22
C TYR A 26 -4.23 -5.65 4.74
N HIS A 27 -3.92 -4.43 5.19
CA HIS A 27 -3.99 -4.11 6.61
C HIS A 27 -5.44 -4.16 7.10
N PRO A 28 -5.74 -4.67 8.31
CA PRO A 28 -7.11 -4.81 8.83
C PRO A 28 -7.96 -3.54 8.73
N GLU A 29 -7.40 -2.38 9.10
CA GLU A 29 -8.10 -1.09 8.96
C GLU A 29 -8.48 -0.74 7.51
N VAL A 30 -7.68 -1.12 6.51
CA VAL A 30 -7.97 -0.84 5.10
C VAL A 30 -8.95 -1.85 4.52
N LEU A 31 -8.86 -3.12 4.97
CA LEU A 31 -9.82 -4.16 4.61
C LEU A 31 -11.24 -3.83 5.10
N ALA A 32 -11.34 -3.31 6.33
CA ALA A 32 -12.61 -2.94 6.95
C ALA A 32 -13.30 -1.73 6.30
N LYS A 33 -12.59 -0.93 5.48
CA LYS A 33 -13.18 0.23 4.81
C LYS A 33 -14.24 -0.20 3.79
N PRO A 34 -15.45 0.39 3.84
CA PRO A 34 -16.43 0.26 2.77
C PRO A 34 -15.85 0.76 1.44
N VAL A 35 -16.26 0.16 0.32
CA VAL A 35 -15.75 0.57 -1.01
C VAL A 35 -16.04 2.05 -1.32
N GLY A 36 -17.15 2.60 -0.83
CA GLY A 36 -17.46 4.02 -0.98
C GLY A 36 -16.51 4.96 -0.22
N GLU A 37 -15.92 4.50 0.89
CA GLU A 37 -14.89 5.25 1.59
C GLU A 37 -13.57 5.25 0.82
N LEU A 38 -13.15 4.09 0.31
CA LEU A 38 -11.98 3.99 -0.58
C LEU A 38 -12.16 4.85 -1.84
N TYR A 39 -13.36 4.85 -2.43
CA TYR A 39 -13.69 5.72 -3.57
C TYR A 39 -13.56 7.19 -3.18
N ARG A 40 -14.12 7.59 -2.03
CA ARG A 40 -14.03 8.97 -1.53
C ARG A 40 -12.57 9.39 -1.37
N GLU A 41 -11.76 8.62 -0.65
CA GLU A 41 -10.33 8.90 -0.45
C GLU A 41 -9.57 9.02 -1.78
N PHE A 42 -9.91 8.18 -2.77
CA PHE A 42 -9.29 8.25 -4.09
C PHE A 42 -9.65 9.53 -4.86
N VAL A 43 -10.90 10.00 -4.74
CA VAL A 43 -11.37 11.19 -5.47
C VAL A 43 -11.20 12.51 -4.74
N SER A 44 -11.15 12.51 -3.40
CA SER A 44 -10.95 13.70 -2.57
C SER A 44 -9.53 13.84 -2.04
N GLY A 45 -8.75 12.76 -2.09
CA GLY A 45 -7.50 12.67 -1.35
C GLY A 45 -7.74 12.48 0.15
N VAL A 46 -6.64 12.28 0.88
CA VAL A 46 -6.57 12.18 2.34
C VAL A 46 -5.36 12.97 2.79
N GLN A 47 -5.51 13.77 3.84
CA GLN A 47 -4.40 14.36 4.56
C GLN A 47 -4.68 14.19 6.05
N LYS A 48 -3.93 13.29 6.70
CA LYS A 48 -3.86 13.15 8.15
C LYS A 48 -2.43 13.42 8.54
N THR A 49 -2.22 14.45 9.36
CA THR A 49 -0.90 14.80 9.89
C THR A 49 -0.97 14.66 11.41
N SER A 50 0.01 13.96 11.97
CA SER A 50 0.17 13.69 13.40
C SER A 50 0.73 14.90 14.16
N GLN A 51 1.31 15.88 13.44
CA GLN A 51 1.72 17.17 13.97
C GLN A 51 1.37 18.30 12.99
N ALA A 52 0.80 19.39 13.49
CA ALA A 52 0.69 20.64 12.77
C ALA A 52 2.11 21.22 12.57
N GLN A 53 2.70 21.05 11.38
CA GLN A 53 3.98 21.70 11.05
C GLN A 53 3.82 22.56 9.77
N PRO A 54 4.35 23.81 9.75
CA PRO A 54 3.87 24.89 8.88
C PRO A 54 4.52 25.01 7.49
N ASP A 55 5.31 24.04 7.01
CA ASP A 55 6.03 24.19 5.74
C ASP A 55 6.14 22.88 4.95
N ILE A 56 5.07 22.59 4.23
CA ILE A 56 4.93 21.51 3.22
C ILE A 56 6.03 21.51 2.12
N LEU A 57 6.88 22.55 2.06
CA LEU A 57 7.92 22.75 1.04
C LEU A 57 9.30 22.20 1.44
N ALA A 58 9.54 21.81 2.69
CA ALA A 58 10.87 21.39 3.15
C ALA A 58 11.19 19.89 2.95
N GLY A 59 10.23 19.07 2.50
CA GLY A 59 10.48 17.65 2.22
C GLY A 59 10.80 16.78 3.44
N THR A 60 10.71 17.33 4.66
CA THR A 60 11.01 16.66 5.94
C THR A 60 9.80 16.55 6.87
N GLY A 61 8.63 17.03 6.46
CA GLY A 61 7.44 17.21 7.30
C GLY A 61 6.46 16.05 7.34
N TYR A 62 6.85 14.83 6.97
CA TYR A 62 6.00 13.65 7.15
C TYR A 62 6.50 12.84 8.35
N SER A 63 5.71 12.80 9.41
CA SER A 63 5.83 11.76 10.42
C SER A 63 5.47 10.41 9.80
N LEU A 64 5.97 9.32 10.39
CA LEU A 64 5.61 7.96 9.97
C LEU A 64 4.10 7.70 10.04
N ASP A 65 3.39 8.47 10.86
CA ASP A 65 1.94 8.37 11.06
C ASP A 65 1.14 9.25 10.08
N ASP A 66 1.81 10.05 9.26
CA ASP A 66 1.14 10.96 8.33
C ASP A 66 0.66 10.21 7.09
N VAL A 67 -0.62 10.35 6.79
CA VAL A 67 -1.24 9.79 5.58
C VAL A 67 -1.55 10.92 4.63
N VAL A 68 -0.77 11.04 3.56
CA VAL A 68 -1.06 11.94 2.44
C VAL A 68 -1.31 11.13 1.19
N HIS A 69 -2.59 11.06 0.80
CA HIS A 69 -3.02 10.52 -0.47
C HIS A 69 -3.51 11.68 -1.36
N PRO A 70 -2.78 12.03 -2.43
CA PRO A 70 -3.20 13.12 -3.31
C PRO A 70 -4.48 12.77 -4.08
N VAL A 71 -5.14 13.79 -4.65
CA VAL A 71 -6.25 13.55 -5.59
C VAL A 71 -5.70 12.99 -6.89
N LEU A 72 -5.87 11.68 -7.10
CA LEU A 72 -5.38 10.99 -8.31
C LEU A 72 -6.47 10.85 -9.39
N SER A 73 -7.74 11.01 -9.01
CA SER A 73 -8.91 10.81 -9.88
C SER A 73 -9.04 11.81 -11.03
N ARG A 74 -8.37 12.97 -10.96
CA ARG A 74 -8.52 14.07 -11.95
C ARG A 74 -8.13 13.67 -13.37
N LYS A 75 -7.27 12.65 -13.52
CA LYS A 75 -6.80 12.16 -14.82
C LYS A 75 -7.60 10.95 -15.33
N LEU A 76 -8.59 10.49 -14.57
CA LEU A 76 -9.35 9.29 -14.86
C LEU A 76 -10.83 9.59 -15.07
N LYS A 77 -11.42 8.92 -16.06
CA LYS A 77 -12.86 8.87 -16.27
C LYS A 77 -13.54 8.17 -15.10
N PRO A 78 -14.84 8.42 -14.83
CA PRO A 78 -15.55 7.78 -13.73
C PRO A 78 -15.43 6.25 -13.69
N GLU A 79 -15.41 5.60 -14.86
CA GLU A 79 -15.34 4.14 -14.99
C GLU A 79 -13.96 3.60 -14.60
N GLU A 80 -12.89 4.25 -15.07
CA GLU A 80 -11.50 3.90 -14.77
C GLU A 80 -11.19 4.00 -13.25
N ARG A 81 -11.91 4.87 -12.53
CA ARG A 81 -11.79 4.95 -11.05
C ARG A 81 -12.31 3.69 -10.37
N TRP A 82 -13.37 3.09 -10.91
CA TRP A 82 -13.90 1.83 -10.40
C TRP A 82 -13.00 0.64 -10.75
N GLU A 83 -12.32 0.67 -11.90
CA GLU A 83 -11.31 -0.34 -12.25
C GLU A 83 -10.15 -0.35 -11.24
N VAL A 84 -9.68 0.82 -10.82
CA VAL A 84 -8.64 0.94 -9.77
C VAL A 84 -9.13 0.32 -8.45
N LEU A 85 -10.37 0.58 -8.05
CA LEU A 85 -10.94 0.02 -6.83
C LEU A 85 -11.16 -1.49 -6.91
N ALA A 86 -11.60 -1.98 -8.07
CA ALA A 86 -11.69 -3.41 -8.32
C ALA A 86 -10.31 -4.07 -8.18
N TRP A 87 -9.27 -3.46 -8.74
CA TRP A 87 -7.89 -3.95 -8.59
C TRP A 87 -7.41 -3.92 -7.13
N ILE A 88 -7.76 -2.90 -6.36
CA ILE A 88 -7.48 -2.86 -4.91
C ILE A 88 -8.14 -4.04 -4.20
N ARG A 89 -9.40 -4.39 -4.53
CA ARG A 89 -10.09 -5.54 -3.95
C ARG A 89 -9.45 -6.87 -4.35
N VAL A 90 -8.98 -7.00 -5.59
CA VAL A 90 -8.19 -8.17 -6.03
C VAL A 90 -6.91 -8.31 -5.20
N LEU A 91 -6.18 -7.22 -4.99
CA LEU A 91 -4.97 -7.23 -4.17
C LEU A 91 -5.26 -7.56 -2.69
N GLN A 92 -6.36 -7.04 -2.15
CA GLN A 92 -6.79 -7.37 -0.80
C GLN A 92 -7.12 -8.85 -0.63
N PHE A 93 -7.86 -9.41 -1.58
CA PHE A 93 -8.18 -10.84 -1.62
C PHE A 93 -6.93 -11.71 -1.79
N SER A 94 -6.01 -11.32 -2.68
CA SER A 94 -4.75 -12.02 -2.89
C SER A 94 -3.82 -11.95 -1.67
N GLY A 95 -3.86 -10.84 -0.92
CA GLY A 95 -2.99 -10.60 0.23
C GLY A 95 -3.50 -11.21 1.53
N SER A 96 -4.78 -11.60 1.60
CA SER A 96 -5.39 -12.26 2.76
C SER A 96 -5.26 -13.78 2.72
N PHE A 97 -4.19 -14.30 2.11
CA PHE A 97 -3.95 -15.73 2.04
C PHE A 97 -3.55 -16.27 3.41
N ASP A 98 -4.28 -17.27 3.91
CA ASP A 98 -3.98 -17.93 5.17
C ASP A 98 -2.88 -18.97 4.97
N TYR A 99 -1.68 -18.72 5.50
CA TYR A 99 -0.56 -19.66 5.42
C TYR A 99 -0.91 -21.01 6.06
N ASP A 100 -1.71 -21.01 7.11
CA ASP A 100 -2.08 -22.23 7.84
C ASP A 100 -3.11 -23.07 7.06
N SER A 101 -3.71 -22.49 6.03
CA SER A 101 -4.57 -23.23 5.07
C SER A 101 -3.79 -24.11 4.10
N LEU A 102 -2.47 -23.94 4.02
CA LEU A 102 -1.59 -24.76 3.18
C LEU A 102 -1.39 -26.14 3.77
N THR A 103 -1.23 -27.13 2.89
CA THR A 103 -0.75 -28.45 3.30
C THR A 103 0.69 -28.39 3.82
N PRO A 104 1.12 -29.31 4.69
CA PRO A 104 2.50 -29.34 5.19
C PRO A 104 3.56 -29.35 4.08
N ASP A 105 3.28 -30.04 2.96
CA ASP A 105 4.18 -30.10 1.80
C ASP A 105 4.33 -28.74 1.09
N GLU A 106 3.25 -27.94 1.02
CA GLU A 106 3.29 -26.59 0.46
C GLU A 106 4.01 -25.61 1.38
N GLN A 107 3.79 -25.73 2.70
CA GLN A 107 4.52 -24.97 3.71
C GLN A 107 6.03 -25.23 3.62
N LEU A 108 6.44 -26.49 3.46
CA LEU A 108 7.83 -26.89 3.32
C LEU A 108 8.49 -26.27 2.07
N LYS A 109 7.76 -26.26 0.94
CA LYS A 109 8.23 -25.63 -0.31
C LYS A 109 8.44 -24.12 -0.13
N LEU A 110 7.56 -23.43 0.60
CA LEU A 110 7.73 -22.00 0.89
C LEU A 110 8.87 -21.72 1.87
N GLY A 111 9.03 -22.57 2.89
CA GLY A 111 10.14 -22.49 3.86
C GLY A 111 11.52 -22.59 3.20
N SER A 112 11.67 -23.48 2.21
CA SER A 112 12.93 -23.65 1.47
C SER A 112 13.34 -22.43 0.62
N GLN A 113 12.43 -21.52 0.29
CA GLN A 113 12.75 -20.30 -0.47
C GLN A 113 13.22 -19.12 0.41
N THR A 114 13.05 -19.20 1.72
CA THR A 114 13.45 -18.10 2.64
C THR A 114 14.96 -18.08 2.90
N THR A 115 15.66 -19.19 2.68
CA THR A 115 17.10 -19.31 2.95
C THR A 115 18.00 -18.64 1.89
N THR A 116 17.46 -18.18 0.75
CA THR A 116 18.26 -17.57 -0.33
C THR A 116 18.26 -16.04 -0.30
N ARG A 117 17.86 -15.40 0.81
CA ARG A 117 17.77 -13.93 0.93
C ARG A 117 18.74 -13.34 1.98
N SER A 118 19.93 -13.92 2.09
CA SER A 118 21.05 -13.37 2.87
C SER A 118 22.34 -13.15 2.07
N ASP A 119 22.34 -13.37 0.75
CA ASP A 119 23.51 -13.08 -0.12
C ASP A 119 23.14 -12.11 -1.26
N VAL A 120 22.92 -10.84 -0.93
CA VAL A 120 23.29 -9.73 -1.85
C VAL A 120 23.97 -8.66 -0.99
N SER A 121 25.20 -8.99 -0.58
CA SER A 121 26.20 -8.01 -0.19
C SER A 121 26.60 -7.20 -1.42
N GLU A 122 26.52 -5.88 -1.28
CA GLU A 122 27.39 -4.85 -1.87
C GLU A 122 27.98 -5.11 -3.27
N ARG A 123 27.51 -4.32 -4.25
CA ARG A 123 28.35 -3.68 -5.27
C ARG A 123 27.84 -2.29 -5.59
#